data_AF-A0A819GXN2-F1
#
_entry.id   AF-A0A819GXN2-F1
#
_cell.length_a   1.000
_cell.length_b   1.000
_cell.length_c   1.000
_cell.angle_alpha   90.00
_cell.angle_beta   90.00
_cell.angle_gamma   90.00
#
_symmetry.space_group_name_H-M   'P 1'
#
loop_
_entity.id
_entity.type
_entity.pdbx_description
1 polymer ?
#
loop_
_entity_poly.entity_id
_entity_poly.type
_entity_poly.pdbx_seq_one_letter_code
_entity_poly.pdbx_strand_id
1 'polypeptide(L)'
;MLSFLFIVCCLFSFVNCRIHNLDIIDDNRQQILLSTFGFLRGGTMNINVTDFTFDKAGVGKDSLFGFSIAKAKNSGIAESLQSHTSRSCFFYQTEQTNNIPHVYFMMDHKSEKPKITIIRRSADFELLDIDYEIQSDTIQSNINKTLKSNVTITSRQNMEKNETLISEIPIKRIDGTLHRFRFQFQVIVKRKPEEGLYNFYFHNCFNKTDTQLNQRSLNINLTALLIEKNLDNYLSAGEIPLPVLYFTWAVIYFLSGFYWIFVLKTSK
;
A
#
# COMPACT_ATOMS: atom_id res chain seq x y z
N MET A 1 -35.69 -5.49 -35.34
CA MET A 1 -34.36 -4.83 -35.26
C MET A 1 -34.22 -3.91 -34.04
N LEU A 2 -35.16 -2.99 -33.78
CA LEU A 2 -35.03 -2.00 -32.68
C LEU A 2 -34.86 -2.63 -31.27
N SER A 3 -35.58 -3.72 -30.99
CA SER A 3 -35.48 -4.43 -29.70
C SER A 3 -34.13 -5.16 -29.51
N PHE A 4 -33.54 -5.66 -30.60
CA PHE A 4 -32.22 -6.31 -30.56
C PHE A 4 -31.10 -5.28 -30.35
N LEU A 5 -31.23 -4.09 -30.96
CA LEU A 5 -30.30 -2.97 -30.76
C LEU A 5 -30.33 -2.46 -29.31
N PHE A 6 -31.52 -2.44 -28.69
CA PHE A 6 -31.69 -2.05 -27.29
C PHE A 6 -31.02 -3.03 -26.32
N ILE A 7 -31.14 -4.34 -26.59
CA ILE A 7 -30.45 -5.39 -25.81
C ILE A 7 -28.93 -5.27 -25.94
N VAL A 8 -28.41 -5.02 -27.16
CA VAL A 8 -26.99 -4.80 -27.39
C VAL A 8 -26.48 -3.53 -26.69
N CYS A 9 -27.25 -2.44 -26.69
CA CYS A 9 -26.91 -1.23 -25.94
C CYS A 9 -26.88 -1.43 -24.42
N CYS A 10 -27.78 -2.24 -23.85
CA CYS A 10 -27.74 -2.57 -22.42
C CYS A 10 -26.50 -3.39 -22.01
N LEU A 11 -25.91 -4.15 -22.93
CA LEU A 11 -24.67 -4.90 -22.70
C LEU A 11 -23.43 -3.99 -22.66
N PHE A 12 -23.48 -2.79 -23.22
CA PHE A 12 -22.42 -1.77 -23.14
C PHE A 12 -22.66 -0.83 -21.95
N SER A 13 -22.70 -1.38 -20.75
CA SER A 13 -22.67 -0.55 -19.54
C SER A 13 -21.27 0.03 -19.34
N PHE A 14 -21.15 1.35 -19.17
CA PHE A 14 -19.90 1.99 -18.80
C PHE A 14 -19.53 1.58 -17.37
N VAL A 15 -18.46 0.79 -17.23
CA VAL A 15 -17.92 0.42 -15.92
C VAL A 15 -16.94 1.51 -15.49
N ASN A 16 -17.31 2.27 -14.46
CA ASN A 16 -16.40 3.20 -13.81
C ASN A 16 -15.61 2.45 -12.74
N CYS A 17 -14.30 2.31 -12.93
CA CYS A 17 -13.42 1.83 -11.87
C CYS A 17 -13.09 3.01 -10.93
N ARG A 18 -13.22 2.81 -9.61
CA ARG A 18 -12.86 3.81 -8.59
C ARG A 18 -11.59 3.35 -7.88
N ILE A 19 -10.55 4.19 -7.91
CA ILE A 19 -9.32 3.99 -7.14
C ILE A 19 -9.59 4.33 -5.67
N HIS A 20 -9.04 3.54 -4.75
CA HIS A 20 -9.25 3.70 -3.32
C HIS A 20 -8.37 4.82 -2.73
N ASN A 21 -9.03 5.85 -2.20
CA ASN A 21 -8.41 6.80 -1.28
C ASN A 21 -8.58 6.24 0.15
N LEU A 22 -7.51 6.30 0.93
CA LEU A 22 -7.48 5.83 2.31
C LEU A 22 -7.51 7.04 3.25
N ASP A 23 -8.64 7.23 3.92
CA ASP A 23 -8.85 8.27 4.91
C ASP A 23 -9.12 7.64 6.28
N ILE A 24 -8.22 7.88 7.23
CA ILE A 24 -8.36 7.54 8.64
C ILE A 24 -8.50 8.85 9.38
N ILE A 25 -9.58 9.03 10.13
CA ILE A 25 -9.89 10.27 10.83
C ILE A 25 -10.20 9.92 12.28
N ASP A 26 -9.56 10.64 13.20
CA ASP A 26 -9.76 10.57 14.64
C ASP A 26 -9.59 9.14 15.22
N ASP A 27 -8.70 8.34 14.63
CA ASP A 27 -8.54 6.93 14.98
C ASP A 27 -7.41 6.73 16.01
N ASN A 28 -7.65 5.93 17.04
CA ASN A 28 -6.69 5.65 18.11
C ASN A 28 -6.26 4.17 18.19
N ARG A 29 -6.63 3.36 17.19
CA ARG A 29 -6.23 1.95 17.11
C ARG A 29 -4.72 1.87 16.93
N GLN A 30 -4.10 0.97 17.70
CA GLN A 30 -2.65 0.78 17.66
C GLN A 30 -2.16 0.15 16.36
N GLN A 31 -3.04 -0.59 15.68
CA GLN A 31 -2.75 -1.24 14.42
C GLN A 31 -4.00 -1.23 13.54
N ILE A 32 -3.83 -0.93 12.26
CA ILE A 32 -4.89 -0.86 11.28
C ILE A 32 -4.42 -1.62 10.03
N LEU A 33 -5.20 -2.61 9.58
CA LEU A 33 -5.00 -3.26 8.28
C LEU A 33 -5.44 -2.28 7.19
N LEU A 34 -4.52 -1.90 6.31
CA LEU A 34 -4.77 -0.98 5.21
C LEU A 34 -5.16 -1.70 3.92
N SER A 35 -4.46 -2.79 3.61
CA SER A 35 -4.77 -3.62 2.43
C SER A 35 -4.26 -5.06 2.57
N THR A 36 -4.90 -5.96 1.83
CA THR A 36 -4.48 -7.33 1.59
C THR A 36 -4.44 -7.56 0.07
N PHE A 37 -3.25 -7.75 -0.49
CA PHE A 37 -3.06 -7.80 -1.94
C PHE A 37 -2.07 -8.89 -2.35
N GLY A 38 -2.42 -9.65 -3.40
CA GLY A 38 -1.58 -10.69 -3.98
C GLY A 38 -0.70 -10.10 -5.07
N PHE A 39 0.62 -10.05 -4.84
CA PHE A 39 1.58 -9.54 -5.81
C PHE A 39 2.21 -10.67 -6.63
N LEU A 40 2.26 -10.46 -7.94
CA LEU A 40 3.06 -11.22 -8.90
C LEU A 40 4.40 -10.51 -9.13
N ARG A 41 5.36 -11.18 -9.79
CA ARG A 41 6.61 -10.54 -10.19
C ARG A 41 6.33 -9.35 -11.10
N GLY A 42 6.95 -8.22 -10.79
CA GLY A 42 6.71 -6.92 -11.42
C GLY A 42 5.55 -6.14 -10.78
N GLY A 43 4.89 -6.69 -9.76
CA GLY A 43 3.87 -6.00 -9.00
C GLY A 43 4.46 -4.89 -8.12
N THR A 44 3.67 -3.84 -7.89
CA THR A 44 4.09 -2.67 -7.11
C THR A 44 2.98 -2.21 -6.18
N MET A 45 3.36 -1.82 -4.97
CA MET A 45 2.52 -1.10 -4.01
C MET A 45 3.09 0.30 -3.83
N ASN A 46 2.35 1.33 -4.23
CA ASN A 46 2.72 2.73 -4.01
C ASN A 46 1.81 3.33 -2.95
N ILE A 47 2.40 3.92 -1.91
CA ILE A 47 1.67 4.72 -0.93
C ILE A 47 2.16 6.16 -1.00
N ASN A 48 1.21 7.07 -1.21
CA ASN A 48 1.43 8.51 -1.13
C ASN A 48 0.61 9.08 0.03
N VAL A 49 1.29 9.35 1.14
CA VAL A 49 0.69 9.97 2.33
C VAL A 49 0.74 11.48 2.15
N THR A 50 -0.43 12.04 1.83
CA THR A 50 -0.59 13.47 1.57
C THR A 50 -0.74 14.27 2.86
N ASP A 51 -1.35 13.67 3.88
CA ASP A 51 -1.53 14.29 5.18
C ASP A 51 -1.48 13.23 6.27
N PHE A 52 -0.50 13.32 7.15
CA PHE A 52 -0.46 12.55 8.38
C PHE A 52 -0.34 13.51 9.56
N THR A 53 -1.38 13.56 10.39
CA THR A 53 -1.43 14.36 11.62
C THR A 53 -1.69 13.50 12.83
N PHE A 54 -1.13 13.87 13.97
CA PHE A 54 -1.51 13.30 15.27
C PHE A 54 -1.84 14.40 16.27
N ASP A 55 -2.88 14.16 17.08
CA ASP A 55 -3.41 15.19 17.97
C ASP A 55 -2.55 15.39 19.21
N LYS A 56 -2.41 16.68 19.57
CA LYS A 56 -1.76 17.26 20.75
C LYS A 56 -0.23 17.40 20.69
N ALA A 57 0.21 18.66 20.69
CA ALA A 57 1.56 19.06 21.06
C ALA A 57 1.89 18.55 22.47
N GLY A 58 2.68 17.48 22.55
CA GLY A 58 3.18 16.91 23.82
C GLY A 58 2.82 15.44 24.06
N VAL A 59 1.64 14.98 23.64
CA VAL A 59 1.19 13.59 23.91
C VAL A 59 1.80 12.58 22.92
N GLY A 60 2.04 13.01 21.67
CA GLY A 60 2.72 12.20 20.64
C GLY A 60 4.26 12.29 20.65
N LYS A 61 4.90 12.86 21.69
CA LYS A 61 6.37 12.91 21.73
C LYS A 61 7.01 11.53 21.93
N ASP A 62 6.34 10.65 22.67
CA ASP A 62 6.81 9.29 22.96
C ASP A 62 6.09 8.22 22.14
N SER A 63 5.30 8.63 21.15
CA SER A 63 4.72 7.70 20.20
C SER A 63 5.77 7.19 19.21
N LEU A 64 5.40 6.13 18.52
CA LEU A 64 6.12 5.51 17.43
C LEU A 64 5.08 5.22 16.35
N PHE A 65 5.29 5.78 15.18
CA PHE A 65 4.42 5.58 14.03
C PHE A 65 5.15 4.80 12.96
N GLY A 66 4.40 4.11 12.11
CA GLY A 66 5.01 3.45 10.97
C GLY A 66 4.07 2.53 10.23
N PHE A 67 4.65 1.82 9.28
CA PHE A 67 3.96 0.82 8.49
C PHE A 67 4.68 -0.51 8.57
N SER A 68 3.97 -1.58 8.28
CA SER A 68 4.59 -2.88 8.08
C SER A 68 3.93 -3.60 6.91
N ILE A 69 4.74 -4.28 6.11
CA ILE A 69 4.26 -5.23 5.12
C ILE A 69 4.67 -6.64 5.53
N ALA A 70 3.72 -7.58 5.47
CA ALA A 70 3.88 -8.96 5.88
C ALA A 70 3.45 -9.89 4.76
N LYS A 71 4.25 -10.90 4.41
CA LYS A 71 3.81 -11.95 3.46
C LYS A 71 3.14 -13.09 4.22
N ALA A 72 1.95 -13.47 3.77
CA ALA A 72 1.25 -14.63 4.29
C ALA A 72 1.96 -15.92 3.84
N LYS A 73 2.13 -16.87 4.77
CA LYS A 73 2.72 -18.18 4.45
C LYS A 73 1.75 -19.13 3.75
N ASN A 74 0.46 -19.02 4.05
CA ASN A 74 -0.60 -19.88 3.50
C ASN A 74 -1.69 -19.05 2.78
N SER A 75 -2.30 -19.65 1.76
CA SER A 75 -3.17 -19.07 0.71
C SER A 75 -4.49 -18.43 1.16
N GLY A 76 -4.46 -17.50 2.12
CA GLY A 76 -5.62 -16.70 2.52
C GLY A 76 -5.78 -16.46 4.01
N ILE A 77 -4.94 -17.07 4.85
CA ILE A 77 -4.93 -16.79 6.29
C ILE A 77 -3.62 -16.09 6.61
N ALA A 78 -3.73 -14.80 6.88
CA ALA A 78 -2.69 -14.05 7.56
C ALA A 78 -2.52 -14.65 8.96
N GLU A 79 -1.69 -15.68 9.09
CA GLU A 79 -1.32 -16.28 10.38
C GLU A 79 -0.45 -15.34 11.23
N SER A 80 -0.50 -14.03 10.95
CA SER A 80 0.36 -13.01 11.53
C SER A 80 -0.29 -12.15 12.60
N LEU A 81 -1.52 -12.42 13.06
CA LEU A 81 -2.08 -11.58 14.13
C LEU A 81 -3.19 -12.19 15.01
N GLN A 82 -3.46 -13.50 14.95
CA GLN A 82 -4.49 -14.10 15.82
C GLN A 82 -3.94 -14.65 17.15
N SER A 83 -2.63 -14.63 17.40
CA SER A 83 -2.03 -15.23 18.62
C SER A 83 -1.49 -14.26 19.68
N HIS A 84 -1.59 -12.93 19.51
CA HIS A 84 -1.25 -11.99 20.59
C HIS A 84 -2.37 -11.00 20.87
N THR A 85 -3.44 -11.56 21.43
CA THR A 85 -4.31 -10.89 22.38
C THR A 85 -3.48 -10.27 23.51
N SER A 86 -2.99 -9.03 23.38
CA SER A 86 -2.75 -8.10 24.51
C SER A 86 -1.98 -6.83 24.10
N ARG A 87 -2.72 -5.74 23.87
CA ARG A 87 -2.43 -4.34 24.30
C ARG A 87 -1.04 -3.70 24.06
N SER A 88 -0.12 -4.35 23.36
CA SER A 88 1.24 -3.89 23.12
C SER A 88 1.46 -3.76 21.63
N CYS A 89 2.03 -2.63 21.23
CA CYS A 89 2.37 -2.40 19.84
C CYS A 89 3.47 -3.37 19.39
N PHE A 90 3.29 -3.93 18.19
CA PHE A 90 4.20 -4.93 17.60
C PHE A 90 5.67 -4.46 17.54
N PHE A 91 5.92 -3.15 17.37
CA PHE A 91 7.28 -2.60 17.38
C PHE A 91 8.04 -2.78 18.71
N TYR A 92 7.36 -3.03 19.84
CA TYR A 92 8.00 -3.30 21.13
C TYR A 92 8.30 -4.78 21.37
N GLN A 93 7.84 -5.70 20.50
CA GLN A 93 8.28 -7.09 20.54
C GLN A 93 9.66 -7.19 19.89
N THR A 94 10.69 -7.08 20.74
CA THR A 94 12.10 -7.24 20.38
C THR A 94 12.48 -8.69 20.14
N GLU A 95 11.68 -9.68 20.54
CA GLU A 95 12.05 -11.08 20.43
C GLU A 95 10.92 -11.99 19.95
N GLN A 96 11.26 -12.83 18.96
CA GLN A 96 10.65 -14.10 18.62
C GLN A 96 9.20 -14.10 18.09
N THR A 97 9.07 -13.84 16.79
CA THR A 97 8.20 -14.69 15.94
C THR A 97 9.03 -15.11 14.73
N ASN A 98 9.86 -16.14 14.91
CA ASN A 98 10.90 -16.61 13.98
C ASN A 98 10.38 -17.23 12.68
N ASN A 99 9.26 -16.76 12.13
CA ASN A 99 8.76 -17.37 10.92
C ASN A 99 8.15 -16.39 9.93
N ILE A 100 7.45 -15.33 10.35
CA ILE A 100 6.74 -14.49 9.37
C ILE A 100 7.67 -13.39 8.91
N PRO A 101 7.92 -13.27 7.60
CA PRO A 101 8.82 -12.26 7.11
C PRO A 101 8.10 -10.91 6.98
N HIS A 102 8.72 -9.88 7.53
CA HIS A 102 8.15 -8.54 7.65
C HIS A 102 9.16 -7.46 7.27
N VAL A 103 8.68 -6.41 6.60
CA VAL A 103 9.43 -5.15 6.44
C VAL A 103 8.70 -4.05 7.17
N TYR A 104 9.44 -3.32 8.00
CA TYR A 104 8.94 -2.23 8.81
C TYR A 104 9.44 -0.90 8.25
N PHE A 105 8.55 0.08 8.22
CA PHE A 105 8.80 1.46 7.87
C PHE A 105 8.57 2.28 9.13
N MET A 106 9.63 2.48 9.92
CA MET A 106 9.54 3.14 11.22
C MET A 106 9.78 4.64 11.06
N MET A 107 8.80 5.44 11.46
CA MET A 107 8.87 6.90 11.36
C MET A 107 9.62 7.47 12.58
N ASP A 108 10.73 8.15 12.32
CA ASP A 108 11.39 9.04 13.27
C ASP A 108 10.87 10.47 13.04
N HIS A 109 9.80 10.82 13.75
CA HIS A 109 9.22 12.16 13.74
C HIS A 109 9.85 13.12 14.75
N LYS A 110 10.73 12.62 15.63
CA LYS A 110 11.31 13.37 16.75
C LYS A 110 12.55 14.14 16.32
N SER A 111 13.30 13.60 15.38
CA SER A 111 14.48 14.24 14.80
C SER A 111 14.14 15.57 14.09
N GLU A 112 15.10 16.50 14.10
CA GLU A 112 15.00 17.78 13.35
C GLU A 112 14.75 17.52 11.86
N LYS A 113 15.45 16.52 11.32
CA LYS A 113 15.24 15.97 9.98
C LYS A 113 14.51 14.64 10.12
N PRO A 114 13.17 14.63 10.05
CA PRO A 114 12.42 13.40 10.24
C PRO A 114 12.67 12.44 9.07
N LYS A 115 12.67 11.14 9.36
CA LYS A 115 12.96 10.08 8.39
C LYS A 115 12.13 8.83 8.67
N ILE A 116 12.03 7.96 7.68
CA ILE A 116 11.51 6.60 7.82
C ILE A 116 12.68 5.64 7.73
N THR A 117 12.90 4.84 8.76
CA THR A 117 13.91 3.78 8.78
C THR A 117 13.26 2.48 8.34
N ILE A 118 13.87 1.80 7.37
CA ILE A 118 13.43 0.52 6.84
C ILE A 118 14.14 -0.60 7.58
N ILE A 119 13.39 -1.44 8.28
CA ILE A 119 13.92 -2.62 8.96
C ILE A 119 13.36 -3.87 8.29
N ARG A 120 14.24 -4.69 7.72
CA ARG A 120 13.89 -5.97 7.10
C ARG A 120 14.17 -7.07 8.12
N ARG A 121 13.15 -7.84 8.51
CA ARG A 121 13.30 -9.03 9.38
C ARG A 121 12.96 -10.28 8.57
N SER A 122 13.88 -11.25 8.55
CA SER A 122 13.86 -12.52 7.80
C SER A 122 14.62 -12.51 6.46
N ALA A 123 15.33 -13.61 6.18
CA ALA A 123 16.16 -13.83 5.00
C ALA A 123 15.36 -13.81 3.68
N ASP A 124 14.07 -14.18 3.71
CA ASP A 124 13.18 -14.18 2.53
C ASP A 124 12.86 -12.77 2.01
N PHE A 125 13.20 -11.73 2.77
CA PHE A 125 12.79 -10.34 2.54
C PHE A 125 13.92 -9.33 2.54
N GLU A 126 15.17 -9.80 2.58
CA GLU A 126 16.35 -8.97 2.30
C GLU A 126 16.29 -8.33 0.91
N LEU A 127 15.31 -8.72 0.11
CA LEU A 127 15.28 -8.57 -1.32
C LEU A 127 14.09 -7.75 -1.83
N LEU A 128 13.08 -7.45 -1.00
CA LEU A 128 12.03 -6.52 -1.45
C LEU A 128 12.64 -5.16 -1.74
N ASP A 129 12.45 -4.73 -2.98
CA ASP A 129 12.98 -3.46 -3.44
C ASP A 129 12.03 -2.35 -3.03
N ILE A 130 12.62 -1.28 -2.52
CA ILE A 130 11.89 -0.14 -1.99
C ILE A 130 12.47 1.09 -2.67
N ASP A 131 11.60 1.82 -3.33
CA ASP A 131 11.92 3.10 -3.95
C ASP A 131 11.16 4.22 -3.27
N TYR A 132 11.67 5.43 -3.36
CA TYR A 132 11.00 6.63 -2.89
C TYR A 132 11.34 7.79 -3.80
N GLU A 133 10.35 8.65 -4.03
CA GLU A 133 10.56 9.86 -4.78
C GLU A 133 10.46 11.07 -3.84
N ILE A 134 11.51 11.89 -3.81
CA ILE A 134 11.49 13.15 -3.09
C ILE A 134 10.61 14.11 -3.89
N GLN A 135 9.40 14.40 -3.39
CA GLN A 135 8.58 15.48 -3.95
C GLN A 135 9.38 16.79 -3.84
N SER A 136 9.97 17.26 -4.94
CA SER A 136 10.54 18.60 -5.02
C SER A 136 9.37 19.59 -5.11
N ASP A 137 9.25 20.47 -4.13
CA ASP A 137 8.31 21.60 -4.21
C ASP A 137 8.90 22.59 -5.22
N THR A 138 8.73 22.32 -6.51
CA THR A 138 9.22 23.23 -7.54
C THR A 138 8.20 24.33 -7.73
N ILE A 139 8.50 25.46 -7.11
CA ILE A 139 7.93 26.78 -7.34
C ILE A 139 7.72 26.99 -8.85
N GLN A 140 6.46 27.18 -9.25
CA GLN A 140 6.13 27.90 -10.48
C GLN A 140 6.72 29.31 -10.36
N SER A 141 7.87 29.55 -10.99
CA SER A 141 8.30 30.90 -11.34
C SER A 141 8.96 30.88 -12.72
N ASN A 142 8.36 31.65 -13.62
CA ASN A 142 8.80 31.90 -14.98
C ASN A 142 10.19 32.54 -15.00
N ILE A 143 11.19 31.95 -15.69
CA ILE A 143 12.23 32.72 -16.40
C ILE A 143 12.69 31.96 -17.66
N ASN A 144 12.07 32.29 -18.80
CA ASN A 144 12.77 32.24 -20.08
C ASN A 144 13.76 33.42 -20.10
N LYS A 145 15.06 33.17 -19.91
CA LYS A 145 16.18 33.91 -20.53
C LYS A 145 17.52 33.37 -20.04
N THR A 146 18.13 32.55 -20.90
CA THR A 146 19.56 32.50 -21.22
C THR A 146 20.49 33.37 -20.36
N LEU A 147 21.36 32.73 -19.57
CA LEU A 147 22.83 32.89 -19.58
C LEU A 147 23.49 31.98 -18.53
N LYS A 148 24.14 30.93 -19.05
CA LYS A 148 25.23 30.09 -18.51
C LYS A 148 25.65 30.31 -17.04
N SER A 149 25.42 29.29 -16.22
CA SER A 149 26.33 28.90 -15.14
C SER A 149 26.30 27.37 -14.99
N ASN A 150 27.48 26.76 -14.94
CA ASN A 150 27.69 25.34 -15.17
C ASN A 150 27.22 24.48 -13.99
N VAL A 151 26.15 23.72 -14.16
CA VAL A 151 25.84 22.56 -13.32
C VAL A 151 25.63 21.37 -14.25
N THR A 152 26.66 20.54 -14.32
CA THR A 152 26.73 19.33 -15.15
C THR A 152 25.81 18.26 -14.53
N ILE A 153 24.54 18.23 -14.94
CA ILE A 153 23.69 17.06 -14.71
C ILE A 153 23.97 16.07 -15.85
N THR A 154 24.97 15.22 -15.63
CA THR A 154 25.30 14.14 -16.55
C THR A 154 24.30 13.01 -16.37
N SER A 155 23.41 12.88 -17.34
CA SER A 155 22.59 11.70 -17.59
C SER A 155 23.43 10.47 -17.95
N ARG A 156 22.97 9.31 -17.47
CA ARG A 156 23.32 7.94 -17.89
C ARG A 156 24.79 7.52 -17.73
N GLN A 157 25.04 6.72 -16.68
CA GLN A 157 26.02 5.64 -16.76
C GLN A 157 25.34 4.33 -16.35
N ASN A 158 25.32 3.40 -17.30
CA ASN A 158 25.23 1.97 -17.03
C ASN A 158 26.46 1.61 -16.19
N MET A 159 26.23 1.22 -14.94
CA MET A 159 27.22 0.56 -14.12
C MET A 159 26.46 -0.46 -13.29
N GLU A 160 26.84 -1.71 -13.47
CA GLU A 160 26.41 -2.87 -12.71
C GLU A 160 26.50 -2.54 -11.21
N LYS A 161 25.37 -2.09 -10.65
CA LYS A 161 25.30 -1.62 -9.28
C LYS A 161 25.02 -2.86 -8.44
N ASN A 162 25.97 -3.24 -7.60
CA ASN A 162 25.60 -3.96 -6.38
C ASN A 162 24.58 -3.06 -5.65
N GLU A 163 23.30 -3.39 -5.78
CA GLU A 163 22.17 -2.62 -5.27
C GLU A 163 22.27 -2.59 -3.73
N THR A 164 22.88 -1.55 -3.17
CA THR A 164 22.82 -1.31 -1.73
C THR A 164 21.37 -0.94 -1.39
N LEU A 165 20.70 -1.85 -0.69
CA LEU A 165 19.30 -1.69 -0.29
C LEU A 165 19.09 -0.39 0.50
N ILE A 166 18.04 0.35 0.14
CA ILE A 166 17.68 1.58 0.85
C ILE A 166 17.29 1.23 2.29
N SER A 167 17.87 1.95 3.25
CA SER A 167 17.61 1.81 4.68
C SER A 167 16.85 2.99 5.28
N GLU A 168 16.86 4.15 4.61
CA GLU A 168 16.25 5.38 5.13
C GLU A 168 15.57 6.18 4.02
N ILE A 169 14.38 6.71 4.32
CA ILE A 169 13.61 7.60 3.45
C ILE A 169 13.43 8.94 4.18
N PRO A 170 13.94 10.07 3.68
CA PRO A 170 13.70 11.37 4.28
C PRO A 170 12.23 11.76 4.12
N ILE A 171 11.62 12.34 5.17
CA ILE A 171 10.23 12.80 5.14
C ILE A 171 10.13 14.29 5.41
N LYS A 172 9.05 14.92 4.93
CA LYS A 172 8.84 16.37 5.05
C LYS A 172 7.76 16.70 6.07
N ARG A 173 8.02 17.70 6.91
CA ARG A 173 6.98 18.35 7.73
C ARG A 173 6.16 19.27 6.82
N ILE A 174 4.85 19.28 7.00
CA ILE A 174 3.97 20.23 6.30
C ILE A 174 3.95 21.54 7.10
N ASP A 175 4.18 22.66 6.43
CA ASP A 175 4.12 24.03 6.98
C ASP A 175 5.02 24.26 8.22
N GLY A 176 6.09 23.48 8.37
CA GLY A 176 6.97 23.54 9.54
C GLY A 176 6.33 23.05 10.85
N THR A 177 5.11 22.52 10.80
CA THR A 177 4.40 22.01 11.97
C THR A 177 5.04 20.72 12.48
N LEU A 178 5.10 20.57 13.81
CA LEU A 178 5.82 19.44 14.42
C LEU A 178 5.09 18.09 14.31
N HIS A 179 3.80 18.10 13.98
CA HIS A 179 2.90 16.96 14.09
C HIS A 179 2.21 16.61 12.76
N ARG A 180 2.61 17.23 11.65
CA ARG A 180 2.02 17.01 10.32
C ARG A 180 3.07 16.68 9.28
N PHE A 181 2.89 15.60 8.54
CA PHE A 181 3.90 15.05 7.63
C PHE A 181 3.32 14.61 6.30
N ARG A 182 4.15 14.68 5.26
CA ARG A 182 3.89 14.08 3.94
C ARG A 182 5.09 13.29 3.47
N PHE A 183 4.82 12.16 2.84
CA PHE A 183 5.85 11.28 2.29
C PHE A 183 5.22 10.27 1.34
N GLN A 184 6.06 9.70 0.49
CA GLN A 184 5.66 8.65 -0.43
C GLN A 184 6.77 7.61 -0.55
N PHE A 185 6.37 6.35 -0.71
CA PHE A 185 7.28 5.26 -0.99
C PHE A 185 6.58 4.17 -1.78
N GLN A 186 7.38 3.40 -2.50
CA GLN A 186 6.92 2.30 -3.32
C GLN A 186 7.66 1.01 -2.93
N VAL A 187 6.92 -0.08 -2.85
CA VAL A 187 7.45 -1.44 -2.69
C VAL A 187 7.30 -2.16 -4.02
N ILE A 188 8.36 -2.81 -4.48
CA ILE A 188 8.45 -3.47 -5.78
C ILE A 188 8.80 -4.94 -5.58
N VAL A 189 7.98 -5.83 -6.14
CA VAL A 189 8.20 -7.29 -6.16
C VAL A 189 8.99 -7.64 -7.42
N LYS A 190 10.32 -7.63 -7.35
CA LYS A 190 11.19 -7.85 -8.52
C LYS A 190 11.36 -9.33 -8.87
N ARG A 191 11.32 -10.21 -7.87
CA ARG A 191 11.70 -11.63 -8.01
C ARG A 191 10.53 -12.58 -7.83
N LYS A 192 10.63 -13.77 -8.44
CA LYS A 192 9.64 -14.86 -8.30
C LYS A 192 9.43 -15.34 -6.85
N PRO A 193 10.46 -15.59 -6.03
CA PRO A 193 10.24 -15.99 -4.63
C PRO A 193 9.54 -14.93 -3.78
N GLU A 194 9.49 -13.67 -4.23
CA GLU A 194 8.75 -12.59 -3.56
C GLU A 194 7.27 -12.60 -3.95
N GLU A 195 6.83 -13.40 -4.92
CA GLU A 195 5.40 -13.50 -5.25
C GLU A 195 4.60 -14.06 -4.06
N GLY A 196 3.41 -13.50 -3.82
CA GLY A 196 2.53 -14.00 -2.77
C GLY A 196 1.50 -12.99 -2.30
N LEU A 197 0.76 -13.37 -1.26
CA LEU A 197 -0.23 -12.53 -0.60
C LEU A 197 0.42 -11.70 0.50
N TYR A 198 0.22 -10.39 0.45
CA TYR A 198 0.79 -9.44 1.39
C TYR A 198 -0.30 -8.70 2.14
N ASN A 199 -0.03 -8.40 3.41
CA ASN A 199 -0.84 -7.53 4.23
C ASN A 199 -0.04 -6.28 4.57
N PHE A 200 -0.66 -5.13 4.38
CA PHE A 200 -0.07 -3.83 4.65
C PHE A 200 -0.80 -3.19 5.84
N TYR A 201 -0.03 -2.82 6.87
CA TYR A 201 -0.56 -2.29 8.13
C TYR A 201 0.02 -0.92 8.44
N PHE A 202 -0.80 -0.09 9.07
CA PHE A 202 -0.38 1.11 9.78
C PHE A 202 -0.33 0.84 11.28
N HIS A 203 0.65 1.45 11.95
CA HIS A 203 0.91 1.28 13.38
C HIS A 203 0.96 2.64 14.09
N ASN A 204 0.14 2.79 15.13
CA ASN A 204 0.05 3.95 16.02
C ASN A 204 0.40 3.51 17.45
N CYS A 205 1.69 3.48 17.73
CA CYS A 205 2.19 2.94 18.96
C CYS A 205 2.47 4.06 19.95
N PHE A 206 1.94 3.95 21.15
CA PHE A 206 2.22 4.91 22.21
C PHE A 206 2.56 4.16 23.49
N ASN A 207 3.51 4.71 24.25
CA ASN A 207 3.95 4.10 25.48
C ASN A 207 2.89 4.25 26.60
N LYS A 208 2.49 3.15 27.22
CA LYS A 208 1.51 3.11 28.33
C LYS A 208 2.17 3.08 29.72
N THR A 209 3.49 3.30 29.83
CA THR A 209 4.23 3.18 31.10
C THR A 209 3.89 4.20 32.17
N ASP A 210 2.99 5.15 31.91
CA ASP A 210 2.56 6.13 32.92
C ASP A 210 1.32 5.61 33.67
N THR A 211 1.57 4.86 34.74
CA THR A 211 0.57 4.21 35.60
C THR A 211 -0.36 5.17 36.35
N GLN A 212 -0.29 6.49 36.10
CA GLN A 212 -1.16 7.48 36.75
C GLN A 212 -2.17 8.17 35.82
N LEU A 213 -2.17 7.89 34.51
CA LEU A 213 -3.16 8.44 33.58
C LEU A 213 -3.80 7.32 32.76
N ASN A 214 -4.79 6.68 33.35
CA ASN A 214 -5.77 5.89 32.62
C ASN A 214 -6.34 6.75 31.47
N GLN A 215 -6.17 6.28 30.23
CA GLN A 215 -6.66 6.88 28.96
C GLN A 215 -5.83 8.02 28.34
N ARG A 216 -4.56 7.78 28.00
CA ARG A 216 -3.99 8.46 26.82
C ARG A 216 -4.41 7.70 25.56
N SER A 217 -5.41 8.20 24.84
CA SER A 217 -5.64 7.84 23.43
C SER A 217 -4.93 8.89 22.56
N LEU A 218 -4.18 8.42 21.57
CA LEU A 218 -3.55 9.27 20.57
C LEU A 218 -4.30 9.09 19.27
N ASN A 219 -5.16 10.06 18.97
CA ASN A 219 -5.96 10.06 17.76
C ASN A 219 -5.09 10.60 16.61
N ILE A 220 -5.20 9.94 15.46
CA ILE A 220 -4.45 10.28 14.25
C ILE A 220 -5.40 10.51 13.09
N ASN A 221 -5.01 11.41 12.19
CA ASN A 221 -5.60 11.51 10.86
C ASN A 221 -4.54 11.13 9.83
N LEU A 222 -4.90 10.27 8.89
CA LEU A 222 -4.07 9.81 7.79
C LEU A 222 -4.89 9.87 6.51
N THR A 223 -4.47 10.69 5.56
CA THR A 223 -5.02 10.78 4.20
C THR A 223 -3.93 10.32 3.23
N ALA A 224 -4.16 9.16 2.62
CA ALA A 224 -3.20 8.53 1.73
C ALA A 224 -3.86 7.98 0.46
N LEU A 225 -3.10 8.00 -0.63
CA LEU A 225 -3.43 7.29 -1.87
C LEU A 225 -2.62 6.00 -1.90
N LEU A 226 -3.30 4.86 -1.83
CA LEU A 226 -2.70 3.53 -1.92
C LEU A 226 -3.03 2.91 -3.28
N ILE A 227 -2.00 2.64 -4.08
CA ILE A 227 -2.15 2.04 -5.40
C ILE A 227 -1.37 0.74 -5.44
N GLU A 228 -2.10 -0.36 -5.64
CA GLU A 228 -1.56 -1.70 -5.77
C GLU A 228 -1.83 -2.21 -7.18
N LYS A 229 -0.81 -2.73 -7.86
CA LYS A 229 -0.94 -3.25 -9.22
C LYS A 229 -0.03 -4.45 -9.46
N ASN A 230 -0.50 -5.32 -10.34
CA ASN A 230 0.24 -6.41 -10.96
C ASN A 230 0.38 -6.13 -12.46
N LEU A 231 1.60 -5.90 -12.94
CA LEU A 231 1.86 -5.51 -14.33
C LEU A 231 0.99 -4.29 -14.72
N ASP A 232 0.02 -4.47 -15.61
CA ASP A 232 -0.91 -3.43 -16.09
C ASP A 232 -2.33 -3.55 -15.48
N ASN A 233 -2.50 -4.32 -14.41
CA ASN A 233 -3.79 -4.58 -13.79
C ASN A 233 -3.79 -4.23 -12.29
N TYR A 234 -4.92 -3.75 -11.77
CA TYR A 234 -5.12 -3.41 -10.36
C TYR A 234 -5.70 -4.58 -9.53
N LEU A 235 -5.90 -5.75 -10.14
CA LEU A 235 -6.42 -6.93 -9.45
C LEU A 235 -5.31 -7.67 -8.68
N SER A 236 -5.68 -8.13 -7.48
CA SER A 236 -4.86 -9.06 -6.70
C SER A 236 -4.65 -10.35 -7.48
N ALA A 237 -3.50 -11.02 -7.30
CA ALA A 237 -3.13 -12.22 -8.05
C ALA A 237 -4.21 -13.31 -8.06
N GLY A 238 -4.92 -13.51 -6.94
CA GLY A 238 -6.00 -14.49 -6.83
C GLY A 238 -7.29 -14.09 -7.55
N GLU A 239 -7.46 -12.81 -7.89
CA GLU A 239 -8.66 -12.25 -8.52
C GLU A 239 -8.51 -12.09 -10.03
N ILE A 240 -7.28 -12.06 -10.56
CA ILE A 240 -6.99 -11.97 -11.99
C ILE A 240 -7.76 -12.99 -12.85
N PRO A 241 -7.90 -14.28 -12.48
CA PRO A 241 -8.62 -15.24 -13.32
C PRO A 241 -10.15 -15.18 -13.19
N LEU A 242 -10.71 -14.46 -12.19
CA LEU A 242 -12.15 -14.44 -11.93
C LEU A 242 -12.96 -13.85 -13.09
N PRO A 243 -12.59 -12.71 -13.70
CA PRO A 243 -13.33 -12.16 -14.84
C PRO A 243 -13.46 -13.15 -16.01
N VAL A 244 -12.38 -13.86 -16.34
CA VAL A 244 -12.38 -14.88 -17.40
C VAL A 244 -13.27 -16.06 -17.01
N LEU A 245 -13.20 -16.50 -15.75
CA LEU A 245 -14.04 -17.57 -15.22
C LEU A 245 -15.53 -17.21 -15.35
N TYR A 246 -15.94 -16.05 -14.83
CA TYR A 246 -17.33 -15.60 -14.89
C TYR A 246 -17.81 -15.40 -16.32
N PHE A 247 -16.98 -14.83 -17.20
CA PHE A 247 -17.31 -14.66 -18.60
C PHE A 247 -17.53 -16.02 -19.30
N THR A 248 -16.68 -17.00 -19.01
CA THR A 248 -16.81 -18.35 -19.57
C THR A 248 -18.13 -19.00 -19.15
N TRP A 249 -18.50 -18.92 -17.88
CA TRP A 249 -19.79 -19.41 -17.39
C TRP A 249 -20.97 -18.68 -18.02
N ALA A 250 -20.89 -17.36 -18.18
CA ALA A 250 -21.93 -16.58 -18.84
C ALA A 250 -22.19 -17.06 -20.27
N VAL A 251 -21.13 -17.32 -21.04
CA VAL A 251 -21.24 -17.86 -22.41
C VAL A 251 -21.85 -19.26 -22.43
N ILE A 252 -21.43 -20.15 -21.53
CA ILE A 252 -21.97 -21.52 -21.44
C ILE A 252 -23.48 -21.49 -21.13
N TYR A 253 -23.90 -20.68 -20.16
CA TYR A 253 -25.33 -20.57 -19.80
C TYR A 253 -26.15 -19.91 -20.91
N PHE A 254 -25.57 -18.96 -21.63
CA PHE A 254 -26.23 -18.33 -22.77
C PHE A 254 -26.47 -19.32 -23.92
N LEU A 255 -25.46 -20.12 -24.28
CA LEU A 255 -25.59 -21.18 -25.30
C LEU A 255 -26.58 -22.27 -24.86
N SER A 256 -26.53 -22.66 -23.59
CA SER A 256 -27.49 -23.61 -23.01
C SER A 256 -28.92 -23.07 -23.10
N GLY A 257 -29.12 -21.77 -22.83
CA GLY A 257 -30.41 -21.10 -22.99
C GLY A 257 -30.95 -21.17 -24.42
N PHE A 258 -30.12 -20.92 -25.42
CA PHE A 258 -30.52 -21.09 -26.83
C PHE A 258 -30.88 -22.52 -27.18
N TYR A 259 -30.10 -23.50 -26.70
CA TYR A 259 -30.38 -24.91 -26.91
C TYR A 259 -31.76 -25.29 -26.32
N TRP A 260 -32.05 -24.85 -25.09
CA TRP A 260 -33.37 -25.08 -24.47
C TRP A 260 -34.52 -24.44 -25.26
N ILE A 261 -34.36 -23.21 -25.75
CA ILE A 261 -35.36 -22.56 -26.60
C ILE A 261 -35.58 -23.36 -27.90
N PHE A 262 -34.51 -23.86 -28.52
CA PHE A 262 -34.59 -24.68 -29.73
C PHE A 262 -35.35 -25.99 -29.48
N VAL A 263 -35.03 -26.69 -28.38
CA VAL A 263 -35.74 -27.91 -27.98
C VAL A 263 -37.23 -27.65 -27.76
N LEU A 264 -37.57 -26.59 -27.00
CA LEU A 264 -38.97 -26.23 -26.74
C LEU A 264 -39.73 -25.88 -28.03
N LYS A 265 -39.06 -25.25 -29.00
CA LYS A 265 -39.66 -24.94 -30.31
C LYS A 265 -39.87 -26.18 -31.18
N THR A 266 -38.95 -27.14 -31.12
CA THR A 266 -38.95 -28.36 -31.94
C THR A 266 -39.78 -29.49 -31.33
N SER A 267 -40.08 -29.40 -30.04
CA SER A 267 -40.90 -30.36 -29.27
C SER A 267 -42.41 -30.29 -29.55
N LYS A 268 -42.83 -29.77 -30.71
CA LYS A 268 -44.21 -29.81 -31.20
C LYS A 268 -44.27 -30.64 -32.47
#